data_AF-A0A1G6MK14-F1
#
_entry.id   AF-A0A1G6MK14-F1
#
_cell.length_a   1.000
_cell.length_b   1.000
_cell.length_c   1.000
_cell.angle_alpha   90.00
_cell.angle_beta   90.00
_cell.angle_gamma   90.00
#
_symmetry.space_group_name_H-M   'P 1'
#
loop_
_entity.id
_entity.type
_entity.pdbx_description
1 polymer ?
#
loop_
_entity_poly.entity_id
_entity_poly.type
_entity_poly.pdbx_seq_one_letter_code
_entity_poly.pdbx_strand_id
1 'polypeptide(L)'
;MKLNFDIGFIEQITKIPNNQFKEKLDYFCNLPLKAQIEIFHQMKIFEEEDENAFFMQNYDKNKVGEYRFGLFLLAIDKIINFENNATKSNYSKSKIKKLRE
;
A
#
# COMPACT_ATOMS: atom_id res chain seq x y z
N MET A 1 -17.64 9.41 -18.37
CA MET A 1 -16.66 10.23 -17.65
C MET A 1 -15.36 9.44 -17.61
N LYS A 2 -14.31 9.86 -18.34
CA LYS A 2 -12.99 9.20 -18.26
C LYS A 2 -12.36 9.67 -16.94
N LEU A 3 -12.14 8.74 -16.01
CA LEU A 3 -11.32 9.00 -14.83
C LEU A 3 -9.90 9.24 -15.33
N ASN A 4 -9.49 10.50 -15.44
CA ASN A 4 -8.08 10.85 -15.68
C ASN A 4 -7.33 10.67 -14.36
N PHE A 5 -7.00 9.42 -14.04
CA PHE A 5 -6.15 9.10 -12.89
C PHE A 5 -4.75 9.64 -13.14
N ASP A 6 -4.31 10.55 -12.27
CA ASP A 6 -2.98 11.14 -12.35
C ASP A 6 -1.94 10.22 -11.70
N ILE A 7 -1.39 9.33 -12.52
CA ILE A 7 -0.35 8.40 -12.10
C ILE A 7 0.90 9.14 -11.60
N GLY A 8 1.22 10.30 -12.19
CA GLY A 8 2.39 11.08 -11.76
C GLY A 8 2.24 11.59 -10.34
N PHE A 9 1.03 12.01 -9.95
CA PHE A 9 0.74 12.35 -8.55
C PHE A 9 0.95 11.15 -7.61
N ILE A 10 0.50 9.95 -8.01
CA ILE A 10 0.67 8.73 -7.20
C ILE A 10 2.16 8.41 -7.00
N GLU A 11 2.98 8.48 -8.06
CA GLU A 11 4.43 8.28 -7.96
C GLU A 11 5.08 9.33 -7.04
N GLN A 12 4.63 10.58 -7.10
CA GLN A 12 5.16 11.66 -6.27
C GLN A 12 4.90 11.43 -4.78
N ILE A 13 3.68 11.03 -4.42
CA ILE A 13 3.29 10.84 -3.00
C ILE A 13 3.83 9.53 -2.43
N THR A 14 3.89 8.47 -3.23
CA THR A 14 4.32 7.13 -2.75
C THR A 14 5.81 6.87 -2.92
N LYS A 15 6.48 7.61 -3.83
CA LYS A 15 7.83 7.27 -4.34
C LYS A 15 7.92 5.90 -4.99
N ILE A 16 6.79 5.26 -5.30
CA ILE A 16 6.73 4.00 -6.04
C ILE A 16 6.64 4.36 -7.53
N PRO A 17 7.54 3.87 -8.38
CA PRO A 17 7.43 4.09 -9.82
C PRO A 17 6.29 3.25 -10.43
N ASN A 18 5.62 3.81 -11.44
CA ASN A 18 4.45 3.24 -12.11
C ASN A 18 4.71 1.82 -12.65
N ASN A 19 5.93 1.53 -13.11
CA ASN A 19 6.29 0.20 -13.59
C ASN A 19 6.17 -0.89 -12.51
N GLN A 20 6.16 -0.54 -11.21
CA GLN A 20 5.97 -1.46 -10.09
C GLN A 20 4.51 -1.58 -9.63
N PHE A 21 3.60 -0.75 -10.14
CA PHE A 21 2.21 -0.78 -9.68
C PHE A 21 1.56 -2.12 -9.97
N LYS A 22 1.75 -2.63 -11.19
CA LYS A 22 1.21 -3.93 -11.58
C LYS A 22 1.72 -5.05 -10.67
N GLU A 23 3.01 -5.06 -10.38
CA GLU A 23 3.62 -6.07 -9.51
C GLU A 23 2.99 -6.07 -8.11
N LYS A 24 2.76 -4.89 -7.53
CA LYS A 24 2.12 -4.75 -6.21
C LYS A 24 0.66 -5.20 -6.23
N LEU A 25 -0.08 -4.88 -7.28
CA LEU A 25 -1.46 -5.33 -7.45
C LEU A 25 -1.55 -6.85 -7.64
N ASP A 26 -0.65 -7.42 -8.44
CA ASP A 26 -0.55 -8.86 -8.65
C ASP A 26 -0.19 -9.56 -7.33
N TYR A 27 0.72 -8.99 -6.52
CA TYR A 27 1.01 -9.49 -5.17
C TYR A 27 -0.24 -9.53 -4.30
N PHE A 28 -0.98 -8.41 -4.23
CA PHE A 28 -2.22 -8.32 -3.46
C PHE A 28 -3.24 -9.39 -3.86
N CYS A 29 -3.47 -9.56 -5.16
CA CYS A 29 -4.44 -10.54 -5.69
C CYS A 29 -4.10 -11.99 -5.30
N ASN A 30 -2.83 -12.30 -5.09
CA ASN A 30 -2.36 -13.63 -4.73
C ASN A 30 -2.30 -13.87 -3.21
N LEU A 31 -2.57 -12.86 -2.38
CA LEU A 31 -2.62 -13.02 -0.93
C LEU A 31 -3.90 -13.74 -0.49
N PRO A 32 -3.86 -14.50 0.61
CA PRO A 32 -5.08 -15.00 1.23
C PRO A 32 -5.91 -13.85 1.79
N LEU A 33 -7.23 -14.06 1.90
CA LEU A 33 -8.20 -13.04 2.31
C LEU A 33 -7.79 -12.29 3.59
N LYS A 34 -7.23 -13.01 4.58
CA LYS A 34 -6.79 -12.43 5.84
C LYS A 34 -5.69 -11.38 5.64
N ALA A 35 -4.71 -11.66 4.79
CA ALA A 35 -3.63 -10.72 4.47
C ALA A 35 -4.15 -9.56 3.60
N GLN A 36 -5.11 -9.80 2.72
CA GLN A 36 -5.78 -8.71 1.99
C GLN A 36 -6.52 -7.76 2.94
N ILE A 37 -7.23 -8.28 3.94
CA ILE A 37 -7.90 -7.47 4.98
C ILE A 37 -6.88 -6.65 5.78
N GLU A 38 -5.73 -7.24 6.12
CA GLU A 38 -4.65 -6.51 6.80
C GLU A 38 -4.14 -5.34 5.96
N ILE A 39 -4.08 -5.46 4.63
CA ILE A 39 -3.70 -4.33 3.74
C ILE A 39 -4.70 -3.20 3.85
N PHE A 40 -6.00 -3.49 3.86
CA PHE A 40 -7.02 -2.46 4.06
C PHE A 40 -6.95 -1.83 5.45
N HIS A 41 -6.61 -2.60 6.49
CA HIS A 41 -6.41 -2.08 7.83
C HIS A 41 -5.17 -1.18 7.93
N GLN A 42 -4.05 -1.58 7.33
CA GLN A 42 -2.84 -0.74 7.24
C GLN A 42 -3.10 0.53 6.43
N MET A 43 -3.87 0.45 5.34
CA MET A 43 -4.32 1.60 4.58
C MET A 43 -5.11 2.58 5.46
N LYS A 44 -5.98 2.08 6.35
CA LYS A 44 -6.73 2.90 7.30
C LYS A 44 -5.83 3.56 8.35
N ILE A 45 -4.85 2.83 8.88
CA ILE A 45 -3.86 3.40 9.80
C ILE A 45 -3.09 4.53 9.12
N PHE A 46 -2.66 4.34 7.88
CA PHE A 46 -2.02 5.42 7.12
C PHE A 46 -2.97 6.57 6.83
N GLU A 47 -4.22 6.31 6.50
CA GLU A 47 -5.22 7.37 6.35
C GLU A 47 -5.32 8.18 7.66
N GLU A 48 -5.35 7.56 8.85
CA GLU A 48 -5.49 8.28 10.13
C GLU A 48 -4.19 8.96 10.63
N GLU A 49 -3.03 8.32 10.46
CA GLU A 49 -1.72 8.87 10.85
C GLU A 49 -1.26 9.98 9.89
N ASP A 50 -1.61 9.86 8.61
CA ASP A 50 -1.15 10.72 7.52
C ASP A 50 -2.23 11.71 7.07
N GLU A 51 -3.51 11.57 7.46
CA GLU A 51 -4.57 12.55 7.16
C GLU A 51 -4.17 13.93 7.66
N ASN A 52 -3.64 14.06 8.87
CA ASN A 52 -3.30 15.38 9.42
C ASN A 52 -2.00 15.98 8.83
N ALA A 53 -0.98 15.17 8.57
CA ALA A 53 0.30 15.65 8.06
C ALA A 53 0.28 15.88 6.54
N PHE A 54 -0.43 15.02 5.81
CA PHE A 54 -0.52 15.04 4.34
C PHE A 54 -1.63 15.96 3.83
N PHE A 55 -2.80 16.05 4.50
CA PHE A 55 -3.86 16.97 4.05
C PHE A 55 -3.40 18.44 4.10
N MET A 56 -2.58 18.81 5.07
CA MET A 56 -2.14 20.20 5.22
C MET A 56 -1.15 20.62 4.11
N GLN A 57 -0.40 19.69 3.50
CA GLN A 57 0.64 20.02 2.52
C GLN A 57 0.24 19.76 1.06
N ASN A 58 -0.61 18.76 0.76
CA ASN A 58 -0.86 18.31 -0.62
C ASN A 58 -2.34 18.03 -0.94
N TYR A 59 -3.29 18.49 -0.13
CA TYR A 59 -4.71 18.18 -0.33
C TYR A 59 -5.31 18.91 -1.55
N ASP A 60 -5.44 18.17 -2.65
CA ASP A 60 -6.33 18.51 -3.75
C ASP A 60 -7.58 17.62 -3.70
N LYS A 61 -8.74 18.25 -3.47
CA LYS A 61 -10.06 17.59 -3.47
C LYS A 61 -10.34 16.83 -4.76
N ASN A 62 -9.70 17.20 -5.86
CA ASN A 62 -9.85 16.55 -7.15
C ASN A 62 -8.99 15.28 -7.29
N LYS A 63 -8.07 15.01 -6.35
CA LYS A 63 -7.08 13.91 -6.40
C LYS A 63 -7.29 12.86 -5.29
N VAL A 64 -8.47 12.85 -4.67
CA VAL A 64 -8.79 11.93 -3.55
C VAL A 64 -8.72 10.46 -3.99
N GLY A 65 -9.04 10.16 -5.24
CA GLY A 65 -8.95 8.80 -5.78
C GLY A 65 -7.50 8.32 -5.89
N GLU A 66 -6.64 9.17 -6.45
CA GLU A 66 -5.20 8.95 -6.57
C GLU A 66 -4.54 8.82 -5.20
N TYR A 67 -4.94 9.65 -4.24
CA TYR A 67 -4.46 9.57 -2.86
C TYR A 67 -4.77 8.20 -2.24
N ARG A 68 -6.04 7.79 -2.28
CA ARG A 68 -6.46 6.48 -1.74
C ARG A 68 -5.76 5.32 -2.43
N PHE A 69 -5.56 5.41 -3.73
CA PHE A 69 -4.81 4.42 -4.47
C PHE A 69 -3.32 4.40 -4.06
N GLY A 70 -2.72 5.56 -3.82
CA GLY A 70 -1.37 5.66 -3.28
C GLY A 70 -1.23 5.03 -1.90
N LEU A 71 -2.14 5.33 -0.97
CA LEU A 71 -2.18 4.68 0.36
C LEU A 71 -2.27 3.16 0.26
N PHE A 72 -3.10 2.67 -0.68
CA PHE A 72 -3.23 1.25 -0.93
C PHE A 72 -1.92 0.62 -1.41
N LEU A 73 -1.22 1.25 -2.36
CA LEU A 73 0.09 0.79 -2.82
C LEU A 73 1.15 0.79 -1.70
N LEU A 74 1.14 1.81 -0.84
CA LEU A 74 2.04 1.88 0.33
C LEU A 74 1.75 0.78 1.35
N ALA A 75 0.47 0.46 1.59
CA ALA A 75 0.07 -0.64 2.46
C ALA A 75 0.56 -1.99 1.93
N ILE A 76 0.43 -2.23 0.63
CA ILE A 76 1.00 -3.42 -0.02
C ILE A 76 2.53 -3.46 0.16
N ASP A 77 3.22 -2.35 -0.13
CA ASP A 77 4.68 -2.26 -0.03
C ASP A 77 5.19 -2.52 1.39
N LYS A 78 4.48 -2.01 2.41
CA LYS A 78 4.80 -2.27 3.82
C LYS A 78 4.73 -3.75 4.17
N ILE A 79 3.74 -4.48 3.67
CA ILE A 79 3.65 -5.93 3.89
C ILE A 79 4.79 -6.66 3.17
N ILE A 80 5.07 -6.32 1.91
CA ILE A 80 6.18 -6.92 1.15
C ILE A 80 7.51 -6.70 1.89
N ASN A 81 7.77 -5.48 2.35
CA ASN A 81 8.98 -5.14 3.11
C ASN A 81 9.03 -5.88 4.45
N PHE A 82 7.90 -6.02 5.14
CA PHE A 82 7.81 -6.81 6.36
C PHE A 82 8.14 -8.28 6.12
N GLU A 83 7.57 -8.91 5.07
CA GLU A 83 7.89 -10.30 4.71
C GLU A 83 9.37 -10.45 4.38
N ASN A 84 9.92 -9.57 3.55
CA ASN A 84 11.33 -9.58 3.15
C ASN A 84 12.27 -9.44 4.36
N ASN A 85 11.95 -8.54 5.29
CA ASN A 85 12.72 -8.34 6.52
C ASN A 85 12.57 -9.51 7.50
N ALA A 86 11.38 -10.12 7.58
CA ALA A 86 11.13 -11.33 8.36
C ALA A 86 11.85 -12.56 7.78
N THR A 87 12.07 -12.62 6.47
CA THR A 87 12.90 -13.68 5.85
C THR A 87 14.41 -13.46 6.01
N LYS A 88 14.86 -12.20 6.10
CA LYS A 88 16.29 -11.85 6.24
C LYS A 88 16.77 -11.91 7.70
N SER A 89 15.90 -11.58 8.65
CA SER A 89 16.15 -11.82 10.07
C SER A 89 15.70 -13.25 10.42
N ASN A 90 16.37 -13.94 11.33
CA ASN A 90 15.95 -15.27 11.82
C ASN A 90 14.62 -15.21 12.64
N TYR A 91 13.69 -14.32 12.31
CA TYR A 91 12.35 -14.29 12.88
C TYR A 91 11.61 -15.55 12.44
N SER A 92 11.37 -16.43 13.40
CA SER A 92 10.70 -17.73 13.27
C SER A 92 9.73 -17.82 12.09
N LYS A 93 10.03 -18.73 11.15
CA LYS A 93 9.20 -19.12 9.99
C LYS A 93 7.71 -19.39 10.34
N SER A 94 7.39 -19.60 11.62
CA SER A 94 6.03 -19.81 12.12
C SER A 94 5.09 -18.60 11.96
N LYS A 95 5.58 -17.36 11.92
CA LYS A 95 4.72 -16.17 11.74
C LYS A 95 4.38 -15.89 10.28
N ILE A 96 5.32 -16.14 9.37
CA ILE A 96 5.12 -15.97 7.92
C ILE A 96 4.16 -17.05 7.38
N LYS A 97 4.23 -18.27 7.91
CA LYS A 97 3.31 -19.36 7.51
C LYS A 97 1.84 -19.03 7.84
N LYS A 98 1.57 -18.36 8.98
CA LYS A 98 0.22 -17.93 9.40
C LYS A 98 -0.39 -16.79 8.57
N LEU A 99 0.41 -16.11 7.75
CA LEU A 99 -0.07 -15.10 6.81
C LEU A 99 -0.40 -15.70 5.44
N ARG A 100 0.09 -16.92 5.15
CA ARG A 100 -0.12 -17.63 3.87
C ARG A 100 -1.09 -18.81 3.96
N GLU A 101 -1.41 -19.29 5.16
CA GLU A 101 -2.49 -20.25 5.46
C GLU A 101 -3.77 -19.50 5.86
#